data_AF-A0A8X6Z1V1-F1
#
_entry.id   AF-A0A8X6Z1V1-F1
#
_cell.length_a   1.000
_cell.length_b   1.000
_cell.length_c   1.000
_cell.angle_alpha   90.00
_cell.angle_beta   90.00
_cell.angle_gamma   90.00
#
_symmetry.space_group_name_H-M   'P 1'
#
loop_
_entity.id
_entity.type
_entity.pdbx_description
1 polymer ?
#
loop_
_entity_poly.entity_id
_entity_poly.type
_entity_poly.pdbx_seq_one_letter_code
_entity_poly.pdbx_strand_id
1 'polypeptide(L)'
;MEDNFLGRMGSNMKYIWDKIDINSWLEKIGIKSPEVIRNLKFFLIAFFVGYFFKKYFKFIVVCAVVMILIGVILHSQNILSINVEALKTLLHFDPSKTTLQNLFINFFAWVKNNIILFLLTSVAFLFGYKLG
;
A
#
# COMPACT_ATOMS: atom_id res chain seq x y z
N MET A 1 -10.66 2.47 -27.72
CA MET A 1 -9.24 2.12 -28.01
C MET A 1 -8.36 2.12 -26.74
N GLU A 2 -8.75 2.76 -25.64
CA GLU A 2 -8.02 2.74 -24.34
C GLU A 2 -8.25 1.46 -23.51
N ASP A 3 -9.38 0.80 -23.77
CA ASP A 3 -9.86 -0.46 -23.20
C ASP A 3 -8.91 -1.64 -23.43
N ASN A 4 -8.11 -1.62 -24.51
CA ASN A 4 -7.08 -2.63 -24.79
C ASN A 4 -5.75 -2.39 -24.05
N PHE A 5 -5.49 -1.18 -23.57
CA PHE A 5 -4.23 -0.84 -22.92
C PHE A 5 -4.24 -1.24 -21.43
N LEU A 6 -5.34 -0.99 -20.74
CA LEU A 6 -5.54 -1.39 -19.34
C LEU A 6 -5.63 -2.93 -19.21
N GLY A 7 -6.28 -3.61 -20.17
CA GLY A 7 -6.31 -5.07 -20.22
C GLY A 7 -4.93 -5.72 -20.45
N ARG A 8 -4.08 -5.09 -21.29
CA ARG A 8 -2.69 -5.51 -21.48
C ARG A 8 -1.80 -5.23 -20.27
N MET A 9 -1.97 -4.09 -19.60
CA MET A 9 -1.23 -3.81 -18.36
C MET A 9 -1.60 -4.77 -17.24
N GLY A 10 -2.89 -5.05 -17.04
CA GLY A 10 -3.36 -5.99 -16.03
C GLY A 10 -2.87 -7.43 -16.25
N SER A 11 -2.88 -7.91 -17.50
CA SER A 11 -2.38 -9.25 -17.85
C SER A 11 -0.85 -9.36 -17.74
N ASN A 12 -0.11 -8.32 -18.15
CA ASN A 12 1.35 -8.28 -18.02
C ASN A 12 1.80 -8.15 -16.56
N MET A 13 1.11 -7.35 -15.74
CA MET A 13 1.38 -7.29 -14.29
C MET A 13 1.12 -8.63 -13.63
N LYS A 14 0.02 -9.31 -13.96
CA LYS A 14 -0.29 -10.63 -13.42
C LYS A 14 0.78 -11.67 -13.82
N TYR A 15 1.24 -11.63 -15.07
CA TYR A 15 2.34 -12.49 -15.55
C TYR A 15 3.68 -12.22 -14.83
N ILE A 16 4.02 -10.95 -14.58
CA ILE A 16 5.23 -10.58 -13.85
C ILE A 16 5.11 -11.00 -12.37
N TRP A 17 3.94 -10.81 -11.76
CA TRP A 17 3.67 -11.24 -10.39
C TRP A 17 3.70 -12.76 -10.22
N ASP A 18 3.13 -13.52 -11.15
CA ASP A 18 3.17 -14.98 -11.14
C ASP A 18 4.59 -15.53 -11.37
N LYS A 19 5.46 -14.80 -12.08
CA LYS A 19 6.87 -15.17 -12.25
C LYS A 19 7.74 -14.86 -11.04
N ILE A 20 7.35 -13.91 -10.19
CA ILE A 20 8.10 -13.56 -8.98
C ILE A 20 7.70 -14.54 -7.87
N ASP A 21 8.14 -15.79 -8.01
CA ASP A 21 7.93 -16.81 -6.99
C ASP A 21 8.97 -16.64 -5.86
N ILE A 22 8.70 -15.66 -5.00
CA ILE A 22 9.50 -15.34 -3.81
C ILE A 22 9.66 -16.57 -2.92
N ASN A 23 8.66 -17.46 -2.87
CA ASN A 23 8.75 -18.67 -2.06
C ASN A 23 9.83 -19.60 -2.58
N SER A 24 9.86 -19.84 -3.91
CA SER A 24 10.90 -20.67 -4.53
C SER A 24 12.32 -20.14 -4.33
N TRP A 25 12.50 -18.81 -4.30
CA TRP A 25 13.79 -18.19 -4.05
C TRP A 25 14.22 -18.32 -2.58
N LEU A 26 13.29 -18.19 -1.64
CA LEU A 26 13.55 -18.35 -0.22
C LEU A 26 13.83 -19.81 0.18
N GLU A 27 13.13 -20.76 -0.44
CA GLU A 27 13.41 -22.18 -0.28
C GLU A 27 14.80 -22.56 -0.78
N LYS A 28 15.27 -21.95 -1.89
CA LYS A 28 16.65 -22.13 -2.40
C LYS A 28 17.73 -21.62 -1.43
N ILE A 29 17.41 -20.65 -0.58
CA ILE A 29 18.32 -20.13 0.46
C ILE A 29 18.22 -20.96 1.76
N GLY A 30 17.42 -22.03 1.77
CA GLY A 30 17.26 -22.93 2.90
C GLY A 30 16.23 -22.48 3.93
N ILE A 31 15.48 -21.41 3.65
CA ILE A 31 14.42 -20.91 4.53
C ILE A 31 13.13 -21.67 4.21
N LYS A 32 12.85 -22.72 4.99
CA LYS A 32 11.65 -23.57 4.83
C LYS A 32 10.53 -23.25 5.82
N SER A 33 10.78 -22.37 6.80
CA SER A 33 9.76 -22.05 7.80
C SER A 33 8.74 -21.06 7.23
N PRO A 34 7.43 -21.41 7.20
CA PRO A 34 6.38 -20.55 6.65
C PRO A 34 6.26 -19.22 7.42
N GLU A 35 6.58 -19.23 8.70
CA GLU A 35 6.58 -18.04 9.55
C GLU A 35 7.73 -17.08 9.21
N VAL A 36 8.91 -17.62 8.90
CA VAL A 36 10.07 -16.81 8.47
C VAL A 36 9.81 -16.20 7.09
N ILE A 37 9.23 -16.97 6.16
CA ILE A 37 8.84 -16.47 4.83
C ILE A 37 7.83 -15.33 4.96
N ARG A 38 6.82 -15.48 5.82
CA ARG A 38 5.83 -14.42 6.09
C ARG A 38 6.52 -13.16 6.61
N ASN A 39 7.35 -13.29 7.65
CA ASN A 39 8.01 -12.14 8.27
C ASN A 39 8.99 -11.44 7.32
N LEU A 40 9.71 -12.19 6.49
CA LEU A 40 10.64 -11.64 5.51
C LEU A 40 9.92 -10.89 4.38
N LYS A 41 8.75 -11.35 3.94
CA LYS A 41 7.93 -10.60 2.98
C LYS A 41 7.52 -9.24 3.56
N PHE A 42 7.03 -9.22 4.81
CA PHE A 42 6.69 -7.97 5.48
C PHE A 42 7.92 -7.06 5.68
N PHE A 43 9.08 -7.64 5.99
CA PHE A 43 10.35 -6.91 6.08
C PHE A 43 10.72 -6.26 4.74
N LEU A 44 10.72 -7.01 3.63
CA LEU A 44 11.06 -6.49 2.31
C LEU A 44 10.09 -5.40 1.87
N ILE A 45 8.79 -5.60 2.06
CA ILE A 45 7.78 -4.59 1.74
C ILE A 45 8.02 -3.32 2.55
N ALA A 46 8.21 -3.43 3.86
CA ALA A 46 8.48 -2.28 4.72
C ALA A 46 9.78 -1.56 4.35
N PHE A 47 10.83 -2.30 3.98
CA PHE A 47 12.08 -1.75 3.48
C PHE A 47 11.89 -0.95 2.18
N PHE A 48 11.25 -1.54 1.17
CA PHE A 48 10.98 -0.84 -0.08
C PHE A 48 10.08 0.38 0.14
N VAL A 49 9.04 0.26 0.97
CA VAL A 49 8.19 1.38 1.32
C VAL A 49 9.01 2.51 1.95
N GLY A 50 9.90 2.23 2.91
CA GLY A 50 10.80 3.23 3.48
C GLY A 50 11.71 3.89 2.43
N TYR A 51 12.31 3.08 1.55
CA TYR A 51 13.18 3.55 0.47
C TYR A 51 12.44 4.46 -0.51
N PHE A 52 11.26 4.04 -0.98
CA PHE A 52 10.42 4.83 -1.87
C PHE A 52 9.89 6.09 -1.18
N PHE A 53 9.61 6.01 0.12
CA PHE A 53 9.15 7.16 0.89
C PHE A 53 10.19 8.27 0.84
N LYS A 54 11.45 8.05 1.21
CA LYS A 54 12.43 9.15 1.17
C LYS A 54 12.62 9.75 -0.22
N LYS A 55 12.70 8.91 -1.26
CA LYS A 55 12.99 9.34 -2.62
C LYS A 55 11.81 10.02 -3.33
N TYR A 56 10.58 9.52 -3.12
CA TYR A 56 9.40 9.95 -3.87
C TYR A 56 8.34 10.63 -3.01
N PHE A 57 8.52 10.78 -1.69
CA PHE A 57 7.50 11.40 -0.84
C PHE A 57 7.12 12.80 -1.33
N LYS A 58 8.09 13.63 -1.72
CA LYS A 58 7.78 14.96 -2.30
C LYS A 58 6.94 14.86 -3.56
N PHE A 59 7.28 13.94 -4.46
CA PHE A 59 6.54 13.72 -5.71
C PHE A 59 5.13 13.19 -5.44
N ILE A 60 4.98 12.19 -4.56
CA ILE A 60 3.69 11.60 -4.17
C ILE A 60 2.80 12.66 -3.52
N VAL A 61 3.34 13.48 -2.61
CA VAL A 61 2.58 14.56 -1.96
C VAL A 61 2.14 15.61 -2.98
N VAL A 62 3.03 16.03 -3.88
CA VAL A 62 2.66 16.98 -4.94
C VAL A 62 1.58 16.40 -5.86
N CYS A 63 1.72 15.15 -6.30
CA CYS A 63 0.70 14.47 -7.10
C CYS A 63 -0.64 14.38 -6.37
N ALA A 64 -0.65 14.03 -5.07
CA ALA A 64 -1.86 13.96 -4.27
C ALA A 64 -2.55 15.33 -4.17
N VAL A 65 -1.78 16.40 -3.91
CA VAL A 65 -2.31 17.77 -3.86
C VAL A 65 -2.87 18.20 -5.21
N VAL A 66 -2.17 17.91 -6.30
CA VAL A 66 -2.63 18.22 -7.67
C VAL A 66 -3.91 17.46 -8.00
N MET A 67 -4.02 16.18 -7.65
CA MET A 67 -5.24 15.37 -7.85
C MET A 67 -6.43 15.94 -7.07
N ILE A 68 -6.20 16.37 -5.81
CA ILE A 68 -7.24 17.02 -5.01
C ILE A 68 -7.67 18.34 -5.66
N LEU A 69 -6.72 19.18 -6.08
CA LEU A 69 -7.00 20.44 -6.75
C LEU A 69 -7.80 20.25 -8.04
N ILE A 70 -7.39 19.30 -8.89
CA ILE A 70 -8.11 18.96 -10.12
C ILE A 70 -9.53 18.49 -9.78
N GLY A 71 -9.69 17.62 -8.78
CA GLY A 71 -10.99 17.16 -8.30
C GLY A 71 -11.89 18.31 -7.85
N VAL A 72 -11.35 19.27 -7.10
CA VAL A 72 -12.08 20.47 -6.62
C VAL A 72 -12.49 21.37 -7.78
N ILE A 73 -11.60 21.61 -8.75
CA ILE A 73 -11.89 22.44 -9.93
C ILE A 73 -12.99 21.78 -10.77
N LEU A 74 -12.88 20.49 -11.05
CA LEU A 74 -13.89 19.72 -11.80
C LEU A 74 -15.24 19.67 -11.07
N HIS A 75 -15.23 19.64 -9.74
CA HIS A 75 -16.44 19.74 -8.94
C HIS A 75 -17.08 21.12 -9.02
N SER A 76 -16.28 22.19 -8.92
CA SER A 76 -16.78 23.57 -9.01
C SER A 76 -17.42 23.91 -10.37
N GLN A 77 -16.94 23.27 -11.43
CA GLN A 77 -17.44 23.42 -12.80
C GLN A 77 -18.70 22.55 -13.06
N ASN A 78 -19.20 21.80 -12.06
CA ASN A 78 -20.29 20.82 -12.19
C ASN A 78 -20.06 19.72 -13.26
N ILE A 79 -18.82 19.56 -13.74
CA ILE A 79 -18.44 18.49 -14.67
C ILE A 79 -18.36 17.14 -13.94
N LEU A 80 -18.01 17.18 -12.64
CA LEU A 80 -17.87 16.00 -11.79
C LEU A 80 -18.72 16.16 -10.51
N SER A 81 -19.88 15.50 -10.46
CA SER A 81 -20.62 15.34 -9.21
C SER A 81 -19.95 14.26 -8.38
N ILE A 82 -19.19 14.67 -7.36
CA ILE A 82 -18.56 13.72 -6.45
C ILE A 82 -19.67 13.12 -5.59
N ASN A 83 -20.20 11.98 -6.03
CA ASN A 83 -21.13 11.21 -5.23
C ASN A 83 -20.35 10.54 -4.09
N VAL A 84 -20.37 11.20 -2.93
CA VAL A 84 -19.68 10.76 -1.71
C VAL A 84 -20.17 9.36 -1.29
N GLU A 85 -21.40 8.98 -1.63
CA GLU A 85 -21.93 7.64 -1.31
C GLU A 85 -21.30 6.55 -2.18
N ALA A 86 -21.11 6.79 -3.48
CA ALA A 86 -20.39 5.87 -4.35
C ALA A 86 -18.91 5.74 -3.94
N LEU A 87 -18.30 6.83 -3.46
CA LEU A 87 -16.93 6.81 -2.93
C LEU A 87 -16.84 5.95 -1.66
N LYS A 88 -17.85 6.01 -0.77
CA LYS A 88 -17.92 5.17 0.44
C LYS A 88 -18.04 3.69 0.08
N THR A 89 -18.80 3.34 -0.96
CA THR A 89 -18.93 1.95 -1.43
C THR A 89 -17.64 1.44 -2.08
N LEU A 90 -16.96 2.27 -2.88
CA LEU A 90 -15.70 1.89 -3.54
C LEU A 90 -14.51 1.78 -2.59
N LEU A 91 -14.43 2.66 -1.57
CA LEU A 91 -13.34 2.66 -0.60
C LEU A 91 -13.62 1.78 0.62
N HIS A 92 -14.79 1.14 0.70
CA HIS A 92 -15.29 0.44 1.90
C HIS A 92 -15.11 1.26 3.19
N PHE A 93 -15.10 2.59 3.07
CA PHE A 93 -14.82 3.49 4.17
C PHE A 93 -16.13 4.15 4.56
N ASP A 94 -16.74 3.67 5.64
CA ASP A 94 -17.93 4.28 6.21
C ASP A 94 -17.52 5.24 7.33
N PRO A 95 -17.51 6.57 7.07
CA PRO A 95 -17.13 7.55 8.09
C PRO A 95 -18.11 7.58 9.27
N SER A 96 -19.30 6.98 9.14
CA SER A 96 -20.27 6.89 10.25
C SER A 96 -20.02 5.70 11.20
N LYS A 97 -19.22 4.72 10.80
CA LYS A 97 -18.86 3.55 11.62
C LYS A 97 -17.39 3.52 12.04
N THR A 98 -16.55 4.30 11.36
CA THR A 98 -15.09 4.25 11.50
C THR A 98 -14.60 5.49 12.23
N THR A 99 -14.81 5.53 13.55
CA THR A 99 -14.20 6.58 14.38
C THR A 99 -12.69 6.38 14.42
N LEU A 100 -11.92 7.47 14.32
CA LEU A 100 -10.45 7.45 14.45
C LEU A 100 -9.99 6.65 15.69
N GLN A 101 -10.71 6.80 16.79
CA GLN A 101 -10.47 6.06 18.04
C GLN A 101 -10.54 4.54 17.85
N ASN A 102 -11.52 4.01 17.12
CA ASN A 102 -11.66 2.58 16.85
C ASN A 102 -10.52 2.07 15.94
N LEU A 103 -10.06 2.88 14.99
CA LEU A 103 -8.89 2.55 14.17
C LEU A 103 -7.62 2.45 15.03
N PHE A 104 -7.40 3.39 15.94
CA PHE A 104 -6.26 3.34 16.86
C PHE A 104 -6.33 2.12 17.78
N ILE A 105 -7.49 1.85 18.40
CA ILE A 105 -7.66 0.69 19.28
C ILE A 105 -7.39 -0.61 18.53
N ASN A 106 -7.93 -0.77 17.32
CA ASN A 106 -7.72 -1.96 16.50
C ASN A 106 -6.26 -2.09 16.05
N PHE A 107 -5.62 -0.98 15.69
CA PHE A 107 -4.21 -0.95 15.35
C PHE A 107 -3.34 -1.36 16.54
N PHE A 108 -3.56 -0.78 17.73
CA PHE A 108 -2.81 -1.14 18.94
C PHE A 108 -3.05 -2.59 19.36
N ALA A 109 -4.27 -3.11 19.23
CA ALA A 109 -4.57 -4.51 19.48
C ALA A 109 -3.81 -5.44 18.50
N TRP A 110 -3.75 -5.05 17.22
CA TRP A 110 -2.97 -5.78 16.22
C TRP A 110 -1.47 -5.75 16.51
N VAL A 111 -0.92 -4.59 16.87
CA VAL A 111 0.50 -4.44 17.24
C VAL A 111 0.83 -5.29 18.46
N LYS A 112 -0.02 -5.29 19.50
CA LYS A 112 0.17 -6.13 20.70
C LYS A 112 0.21 -7.62 20.37
N ASN A 113 -0.59 -8.07 19.42
CA ASN A 113 -0.60 -9.48 18.99
C ASN A 113 0.57 -9.83 18.05
N ASN A 114 1.24 -8.84 17.44
CA ASN A 114 2.27 -9.04 16.41
C ASN A 114 3.53 -8.18 16.68
N ILE A 115 3.94 -8.04 17.95
CA ILE A 115 5.03 -7.13 18.36
C ILE A 115 6.32 -7.40 17.61
N ILE A 116 6.70 -8.68 17.45
CA ILE A 116 7.93 -9.09 16.77
C ILE A 116 7.91 -8.62 15.31
N LEU A 117 6.79 -8.83 14.62
CA LEU A 117 6.61 -8.41 13.23
C LEU A 117 6.64 -6.89 13.12
N PHE A 118 6.00 -6.18 14.04
CA PHE A 118 6.01 -4.71 14.08
C PHE A 118 7.42 -4.14 14.27
N LEU A 119 8.24 -4.72 15.15
CA LEU A 119 9.62 -4.29 15.36
C LEU A 119 10.47 -4.57 14.11
N LEU A 120 10.35 -5.76 13.52
CA LEU A 120 11.05 -6.13 12.29
C LEU A 120 10.71 -5.20 11.14
N THR A 121 9.42 -4.90 10.91
CA THR A 121 9.00 -3.99 9.84
C THR A 121 9.40 -2.54 10.12
N SER A 122 9.35 -2.09 11.37
CA SER A 122 9.79 -0.73 11.74
C SER A 122 11.29 -0.55 11.49
N VAL A 123 12.11 -1.53 11.88
CA VAL A 123 13.56 -1.54 11.62
C VAL A 123 13.82 -1.57 10.11
N ALA A 124 13.14 -2.44 9.37
CA ALA A 124 13.25 -2.52 7.91
C ALA A 124 12.92 -1.18 7.23
N PHE A 125 11.83 -0.55 7.66
CA PHE A 125 11.40 0.75 7.16
C PHE A 125 12.44 1.83 7.43
N LEU A 126 13.00 1.89 8.65
CA LEU A 126 14.04 2.88 8.99
C LEU A 126 15.31 2.66 8.17
N PHE A 127 15.73 1.41 7.95
CA PHE A 127 16.86 1.11 7.07
C PHE A 127 16.57 1.50 5.63
N GLY A 128 15.40 1.13 5.10
CA GLY A 128 14.96 1.51 3.77
C GLY A 128 14.92 3.02 3.59
N TYR A 129 14.32 3.73 4.56
CA TYR A 129 14.26 5.19 4.58
C TYR A 129 15.65 5.81 4.70
N LYS A 130 16.59 5.24 5.44
CA LYS A 130 17.96 5.78 5.51
C LYS A 130 18.69 5.61 4.17
N LEU A 131 18.51 4.46 3.50
CA LEU A 131 19.18 4.09 2.26
C LEU A 131 18.55 4.69 0.98
N GLY A 132 17.27 5.07 1.02
CA GLY A 132 16.58 5.81 -0.04
C GLY A 132 17.05 7.25 -0.20
#